data_AF-A0A1M3HQL9-F1
#
_entry.id   AF-A0A1M3HQL9-F1
#
_cell.length_a   1.000
_cell.length_b   1.000
_cell.length_c   1.000
_cell.angle_alpha   90.00
_cell.angle_beta   90.00
_cell.angle_gamma   90.00
#
_symmetry.space_group_name_H-M   'P 1'
#
loop_
_entity.id
_entity.type
_entity.pdbx_description
1 polymer ?
#
loop_
_entity_poly.entity_id
_entity_poly.type
_entity_poly.pdbx_seq_one_letter_code
_entity_poly.pdbx_strand_id
1 'polypeptide(L)'
;MKKIFLSLVTILFAATCFCQTTLVNPRTDMKLLRRFQDGKLGMFIHWMACFTPATGDSWEIGRKTPKRVADSITYAWDPEKFDAKAIVDFAVRAGCKYITVISKHHDGFCIWDSKYTSFDLERVKFKKDILAELGREAHRRGLLFGIYYSILDINQMGWDKMPFEISTQPEPTGGKAAFVQYIHDQVKELLTRYSPDIMWFDGYWLKQYWTNEDGRNLYEDIKKTKPNTLSRGLSSTRNDKDEDIFVPDGSAGDYLCIEAKTSEGPSYPWEACTSVSYPVYAYDPSAPLKSKKDLITMFDKEICGNGNFLLNIGPDRDGTLPKALTDRFLEVSDWVLKNKQAIYNTSGGPFKQGTWGGSTYKGNHIYLHLRQPDQEITLNELKGYTVLSAKDAATGESLKLTRTATGYLIQAPRVGDDNIIAVIALQLDKPFVFSGWLSLN
;
A
#
# COMPACT_ATOMS: atom_id res chain seq x y z
N MET A 1 -36.24 -46.44 -33.76
CA MET A 1 -35.90 -46.47 -32.32
C MET A 1 -34.60 -45.71 -32.11
N LYS A 2 -34.53 -44.90 -31.05
CA LYS A 2 -33.70 -43.71 -30.88
C LYS A 2 -32.20 -44.00 -30.74
N LYS A 3 -31.37 -43.17 -31.38
CA LYS A 3 -29.92 -43.03 -31.13
C LYS A 3 -29.71 -42.35 -29.78
N ILE A 4 -28.86 -42.91 -28.92
CA ILE A 4 -28.38 -42.23 -27.69
C ILE A 4 -26.87 -42.06 -27.84
N PHE A 5 -26.45 -40.81 -27.97
CA PHE A 5 -25.07 -40.34 -27.98
C PHE A 5 -24.64 -40.17 -26.52
N LEU A 6 -23.65 -40.92 -26.06
CA LEU A 6 -23.09 -40.77 -24.72
C LEU A 6 -21.91 -39.79 -24.80
N SER A 7 -22.17 -38.53 -24.50
CA SER A 7 -21.12 -37.51 -24.38
C SER A 7 -20.38 -37.68 -23.05
N LEU A 8 -19.11 -38.07 -23.11
CA LEU A 8 -18.18 -37.95 -21.99
C LEU A 8 -17.96 -36.46 -21.69
N VAL A 9 -18.50 -35.99 -20.57
CA VAL A 9 -18.15 -34.69 -19.99
C VAL A 9 -16.84 -34.88 -19.22
N THR A 10 -15.73 -34.45 -19.83
CA THR A 10 -14.44 -34.32 -19.16
C THR A 10 -14.55 -33.19 -18.13
N ILE A 11 -14.63 -33.54 -16.85
CA ILE A 11 -14.57 -32.59 -15.74
C ILE A 11 -13.14 -32.03 -15.72
N LEU A 12 -13.00 -30.76 -16.10
CA LEU A 12 -11.76 -30.00 -15.97
C LEU A 12 -11.41 -29.89 -14.48
N PHE A 13 -10.28 -30.47 -14.07
CA PHE A 13 -9.69 -30.25 -12.76
C PHE A 13 -9.37 -28.75 -12.61
N ALA A 14 -9.98 -28.09 -11.63
CA ALA A 14 -9.55 -26.78 -11.18
C ALA A 14 -8.13 -26.92 -10.59
N ALA A 15 -7.16 -26.23 -11.19
CA ALA A 15 -5.83 -26.11 -10.64
C ALA A 15 -5.91 -25.33 -9.32
N THR A 16 -5.79 -26.04 -8.20
CA THR A 16 -5.56 -25.42 -6.89
C THR A 16 -4.13 -24.91 -6.86
N CYS A 17 -3.94 -23.63 -7.17
CA CYS A 17 -2.70 -22.93 -6.85
C CYS A 17 -2.54 -22.90 -5.33
N PHE A 18 -1.69 -23.77 -4.78
CA PHE A 18 -1.17 -23.59 -3.43
C PHE A 18 -0.27 -22.33 -3.45
N CYS A 19 -0.88 -21.19 -3.11
CA CYS A 19 -0.15 -19.99 -2.73
C CYS A 19 0.61 -20.27 -1.43
N GLN A 20 1.70 -19.55 -1.17
CA GLN A 20 2.31 -19.47 0.16
C GLN A 20 1.20 -19.41 1.20
N THR A 21 1.15 -20.37 2.12
CA THR A 21 0.23 -20.40 3.26
C THR A 21 0.44 -19.11 4.03
N THR A 22 -0.38 -18.12 3.70
CA THR A 22 -0.44 -16.85 4.38
C THR A 22 -0.97 -17.17 5.76
N LEU A 23 -0.16 -16.98 6.80
CA LEU A 23 -0.59 -17.08 8.19
C LEU A 23 -1.37 -15.81 8.49
N VAL A 24 -2.57 -15.70 7.90
CA VAL A 24 -3.61 -14.79 8.36
C VAL A 24 -4.92 -15.52 8.17
N ASN A 25 -5.81 -15.42 9.17
CA ASN A 25 -7.20 -15.78 9.02
C ASN A 25 -8.00 -14.48 8.79
N PRO A 26 -7.88 -13.82 7.62
CA PRO A 26 -8.53 -12.54 7.42
C PRO A 26 -10.04 -12.76 7.46
N ARG A 27 -10.76 -11.90 8.16
CA ARG A 27 -12.24 -11.93 8.13
C ARG A 27 -12.80 -11.32 6.84
N THR A 28 -11.94 -10.74 5.99
CA THR A 28 -12.29 -10.18 4.68
C THR A 28 -12.36 -11.25 3.59
N ASP A 29 -13.15 -10.98 2.54
CA ASP A 29 -13.17 -11.79 1.32
C ASP A 29 -11.76 -11.98 0.73
N MET A 30 -11.36 -13.24 0.58
CA MET A 30 -10.07 -13.62 0.01
C MET A 30 -9.85 -13.12 -1.42
N LYS A 31 -10.91 -12.89 -2.20
CA LYS A 31 -10.82 -12.29 -3.55
C LYS A 31 -10.38 -10.84 -3.48
N LEU A 32 -10.89 -10.07 -2.51
CA LEU A 32 -10.47 -8.68 -2.34
C LEU A 32 -9.02 -8.61 -1.83
N LEU A 33 -8.68 -9.44 -0.84
CA LEU A 33 -7.29 -9.55 -0.38
C LEU A 33 -6.34 -9.92 -1.53
N ARG A 34 -6.72 -10.91 -2.35
CA ARG A 34 -5.93 -11.32 -3.51
C ARG A 34 -5.81 -10.18 -4.53
N ARG A 35 -6.91 -9.47 -4.83
CA ARG A 35 -6.89 -8.31 -5.75
C ARG A 35 -5.96 -7.20 -5.24
N PHE A 36 -5.93 -6.96 -3.93
CA PHE A 36 -4.97 -6.05 -3.31
C PHE A 36 -3.53 -6.56 -3.49
N GLN A 37 -3.24 -7.80 -3.09
CA GLN A 37 -1.90 -8.40 -3.19
C GLN A 37 -1.36 -8.49 -4.63
N ASP A 38 -2.25 -8.75 -5.60
CA ASP A 38 -1.90 -8.80 -7.02
C ASP A 38 -1.70 -7.40 -7.62
N GLY A 39 -2.20 -6.37 -6.92
CA GLY A 39 -2.15 -4.97 -7.31
C GLY A 39 -0.76 -4.34 -7.22
N LYS A 40 0.06 -4.76 -6.25
CA LYS A 40 1.44 -4.35 -5.94
C LYS A 40 1.68 -2.86 -5.71
N LEU A 41 1.28 -1.98 -6.63
CA LEU A 41 1.52 -0.54 -6.58
C LEU A 41 0.21 0.21 -6.29
N GLY A 42 0.21 0.99 -5.23
CA GLY A 42 -0.84 1.95 -4.89
C GLY A 42 -0.33 3.38 -4.82
N MET A 43 -1.25 4.33 -4.90
CA MET A 43 -0.97 5.75 -4.70
C MET A 43 -1.57 6.25 -3.37
N PHE A 44 -0.73 6.78 -2.50
CA PHE A 44 -1.18 7.49 -1.29
C PHE A 44 -1.38 8.97 -1.61
N ILE A 45 -2.39 9.58 -1.00
CA ILE A 45 -2.71 10.99 -1.14
C ILE A 45 -2.80 11.61 0.26
N HIS A 46 -1.71 12.27 0.70
CA HIS A 46 -1.70 13.07 1.93
C HIS A 46 -2.00 14.53 1.62
N TRP A 47 -3.26 14.91 1.80
CA TRP A 47 -3.73 16.25 1.50
C TRP A 47 -4.44 16.87 2.71
N MET A 48 -3.67 17.61 3.51
CA MET A 48 -4.14 18.16 4.80
C MET A 48 -4.50 19.63 4.64
N ALA A 49 -5.70 20.01 5.06
CA ALA A 49 -6.17 21.39 5.05
C ALA A 49 -5.31 22.34 5.92
N CYS A 50 -4.74 21.81 7.01
CA CYS A 50 -3.92 22.57 7.96
C CYS A 50 -2.49 22.88 7.45
N PHE A 51 -2.09 22.29 6.32
CA PHE A 51 -0.71 22.36 5.86
C PHE A 51 -0.42 23.66 5.07
N THR A 52 0.75 24.23 5.34
CA THR A 52 1.49 25.11 4.42
C THR A 52 3.00 24.85 4.57
N PRO A 53 3.84 25.19 3.58
CA PRO A 53 5.30 25.06 3.75
C PRO A 53 5.85 25.85 4.94
N ALA A 54 5.22 26.99 5.28
CA ALA A 54 5.61 27.81 6.42
C ALA A 54 5.26 27.17 7.77
N THR A 55 4.11 26.50 7.87
CA THR A 55 3.56 25.97 9.14
C THR A 55 3.78 24.48 9.34
N GLY A 56 4.10 23.74 8.27
CA GLY A 56 4.20 22.28 8.27
C GLY A 56 2.85 21.58 8.39
N ASP A 57 2.91 20.26 8.56
CA ASP A 57 1.73 19.39 8.65
C ASP A 57 1.19 19.30 10.08
N SER A 58 0.24 18.39 10.33
CA SER A 58 -0.36 18.25 11.66
C SER A 58 0.67 17.96 12.76
N TRP A 59 1.80 17.31 12.44
CA TRP A 59 2.83 16.98 13.42
C TRP A 59 3.52 18.22 14.01
N GLU A 60 3.45 19.34 13.29
CA GLU A 60 4.01 20.62 13.73
C GLU A 60 3.10 21.38 14.69
N ILE A 61 1.85 20.92 14.90
CA ILE A 61 0.89 21.57 15.79
C ILE A 61 1.37 21.48 17.24
N GLY A 62 1.55 22.65 17.86
CA GLY A 62 2.05 22.81 19.22
C GLY A 62 3.58 22.86 19.34
N ARG A 63 4.30 22.41 18.31
CA ARG A 63 5.77 22.44 18.23
C ARG A 63 6.27 23.69 17.52
N LYS A 64 5.91 23.84 16.25
CA LYS A 64 6.25 24.99 15.39
C LYS A 64 5.05 25.91 15.17
N THR A 65 3.85 25.34 15.08
CA THR A 65 2.62 26.07 14.74
C THR A 65 1.61 25.97 15.87
N PRO A 66 1.19 27.09 16.49
CA PRO A 66 0.11 27.04 17.48
C PRO A 66 -1.19 26.50 16.88
N LYS A 67 -1.96 25.68 17.61
CA LYS A 67 -3.22 25.10 17.10
C LYS A 67 -4.16 26.13 16.48
N ARG A 68 -4.37 27.28 17.13
CA ARG A 68 -5.22 28.36 16.59
C ARG A 68 -4.80 28.84 15.19
N VAL A 69 -3.50 28.81 14.88
CA VAL A 69 -2.96 29.20 13.57
C VAL A 69 -3.22 28.09 12.56
N ALA A 70 -2.97 26.83 12.93
CA ALA A 70 -3.28 25.68 12.10
C ALA A 70 -4.78 25.61 11.76
N ASP A 71 -5.66 25.80 12.75
CA ASP A 71 -7.11 25.83 12.55
C ASP A 71 -7.52 26.98 11.63
N SER A 72 -6.92 28.17 11.77
CA SER A 72 -7.17 29.30 10.86
C SER A 72 -6.75 29.00 9.42
N ILE A 73 -5.65 28.26 9.24
CA ILE A 73 -5.20 27.80 7.92
C ILE A 73 -6.19 26.79 7.36
N THR A 74 -6.64 25.83 8.16
CA THR A 74 -7.69 24.88 7.78
C THR A 74 -8.96 25.59 7.32
N TYR A 75 -9.45 26.58 8.08
CA TYR A 75 -10.67 27.31 7.73
C TYR A 75 -10.54 28.14 6.44
N ALA A 76 -9.32 28.57 6.10
CA ALA A 76 -9.03 29.28 4.86
C ALA A 76 -8.72 28.33 3.69
N TRP A 77 -8.94 27.03 3.83
CA TRP A 77 -8.65 26.06 2.78
C TRP A 77 -9.74 26.06 1.70
N ASP A 78 -9.32 26.25 0.45
CA ASP A 78 -10.22 26.33 -0.70
C ASP A 78 -9.53 25.77 -1.96
N PRO A 79 -9.58 24.45 -2.17
CA PRO A 79 -8.92 23.82 -3.30
C PRO A 79 -9.72 23.91 -4.61
N GLU A 80 -9.81 25.12 -5.15
CA GLU A 80 -10.61 25.43 -6.35
C GLU A 80 -10.23 24.60 -7.60
N LYS A 81 -9.00 24.08 -7.65
CA LYS A 81 -8.49 23.26 -8.77
C LYS A 81 -8.57 21.75 -8.52
N PHE A 82 -9.23 21.32 -7.44
CA PHE A 82 -9.49 19.90 -7.21
C PHE A 82 -10.26 19.27 -8.37
N ASP A 83 -9.67 18.19 -8.90
CA ASP A 83 -10.27 17.34 -9.93
C ASP A 83 -9.96 15.87 -9.61
N ALA A 84 -10.97 15.14 -9.13
CA ALA A 84 -10.85 13.71 -8.85
C ALA A 84 -10.48 12.90 -10.10
N LYS A 85 -10.97 13.31 -11.29
CA LYS A 85 -10.64 12.66 -12.55
C LYS A 85 -9.17 12.83 -12.89
N ALA A 86 -8.60 14.02 -12.72
CA ALA A 86 -7.18 14.25 -12.95
C ALA A 86 -6.29 13.40 -12.02
N ILE A 87 -6.68 13.28 -10.74
CA ILE A 87 -5.95 12.47 -9.75
C ILE A 87 -6.01 10.98 -10.11
N VAL A 88 -7.19 10.46 -10.43
CA VAL A 88 -7.35 9.04 -10.79
C VAL A 88 -6.74 8.75 -12.16
N ASP A 89 -6.84 9.66 -13.14
CA ASP A 89 -6.15 9.56 -14.43
C ASP A 89 -4.64 9.40 -14.24
N PHE A 90 -4.07 10.22 -13.35
CA PHE A 90 -2.66 10.10 -13.00
C PHE A 90 -2.34 8.72 -12.42
N ALA A 91 -3.11 8.24 -11.44
CA ALA A 91 -2.91 6.92 -10.82
C ALA A 91 -2.98 5.78 -11.85
N VAL A 92 -3.96 5.81 -12.76
CA VAL A 92 -4.10 4.81 -13.82
C VAL A 92 -2.90 4.86 -14.78
N ARG A 93 -2.49 6.06 -15.21
CA ARG A 93 -1.32 6.24 -16.07
C ARG A 93 -0.04 5.74 -15.42
N ALA A 94 0.10 5.95 -14.11
CA ALA A 94 1.22 5.50 -13.31
C ALA A 94 1.25 3.97 -13.07
N GLY A 95 0.20 3.24 -13.48
CA GLY A 95 0.09 1.80 -13.31
C GLY A 95 -0.47 1.37 -11.95
N CYS A 96 -0.87 2.30 -11.09
CA CYS A 96 -1.43 1.96 -9.78
C CYS A 96 -2.69 1.11 -9.92
N LYS A 97 -2.94 0.24 -8.92
CA LYS A 97 -4.13 -0.62 -8.84
C LYS A 97 -5.09 -0.22 -7.73
N TYR A 98 -4.67 0.71 -6.90
CA TYR A 98 -5.47 1.28 -5.83
C TYR A 98 -4.97 2.68 -5.48
N ILE A 99 -5.85 3.47 -4.87
CA ILE A 99 -5.50 4.75 -4.26
C ILE A 99 -5.96 4.73 -2.80
N THR A 100 -5.24 5.44 -1.92
CA THR A 100 -5.64 5.66 -0.53
C THR A 100 -5.55 7.16 -0.25
N VAL A 101 -6.64 7.78 0.20
CA VAL A 101 -6.69 9.22 0.51
C VAL A 101 -6.92 9.45 2.00
N ILE A 102 -6.23 10.42 2.59
CA ILE A 102 -6.51 10.82 3.97
C ILE A 102 -7.89 11.44 4.07
N SER A 103 -8.78 10.84 4.85
CA SER A 103 -10.09 11.43 5.19
C SER A 103 -9.97 12.41 6.35
N LYS A 104 -9.16 12.04 7.34
CA LYS A 104 -8.86 12.81 8.55
C LYS A 104 -7.46 12.44 9.03
N HIS A 105 -6.62 13.44 9.28
CA HIS A 105 -5.29 13.26 9.88
C HIS A 105 -5.30 13.63 11.37
N HIS A 106 -4.14 13.67 12.02
CA HIS A 106 -4.03 13.87 13.46
C HIS A 106 -4.60 15.20 13.97
N ASP A 107 -4.68 16.23 13.12
CA ASP A 107 -5.30 17.52 13.43
C ASP A 107 -6.82 17.40 13.68
N GLY A 108 -7.45 16.35 13.15
CA GLY A 108 -8.86 16.04 13.35
C GLY A 108 -9.80 16.60 12.28
N PHE A 109 -9.30 17.34 11.29
CA PHE A 109 -10.16 17.89 10.24
C PHE A 109 -10.66 16.80 9.29
N CYS A 110 -11.97 16.70 9.13
CA CYS A 110 -12.59 15.75 8.21
C CYS A 110 -12.74 16.38 6.82
N ILE A 111 -12.13 15.79 5.79
CA ILE A 111 -12.30 16.20 4.39
C ILE A 111 -13.64 15.71 3.78
N TRP A 112 -14.63 15.49 4.64
CA TRP A 112 -16.02 15.20 4.31
C TRP A 112 -16.93 15.85 5.35
N ASP A 113 -18.14 16.24 4.97
CA ASP A 113 -19.19 16.72 5.90
C ASP A 113 -19.58 15.59 6.87
N SER A 114 -19.09 15.59 8.10
CA SER A 114 -19.30 14.51 9.08
C SER A 114 -20.41 14.86 10.05
N LYS A 115 -21.31 13.93 10.34
CA LYS A 115 -22.38 14.15 11.33
C LYS A 115 -21.89 14.25 12.78
N TYR A 116 -20.62 13.93 13.03
CA TYR A 116 -20.08 13.70 14.37
C TYR A 116 -19.12 14.78 14.85
N THR A 117 -18.70 15.68 13.97
CA THR A 117 -17.86 16.82 14.32
C THR A 117 -18.32 18.02 13.52
N SER A 118 -18.01 19.21 14.03
CA SER A 118 -18.14 20.43 13.22
C SER A 118 -16.81 20.82 12.59
N PHE A 119 -15.69 20.16 12.91
CA PHE A 119 -14.37 20.47 12.35
C PHE A 119 -14.15 19.68 11.05
N ASP A 120 -14.86 20.10 10.01
CA ASP A 120 -14.96 19.38 8.75
C ASP A 120 -15.15 20.31 7.53
N LEU A 121 -15.38 19.71 6.35
CA LEU A 121 -15.61 20.47 5.10
C LEU A 121 -16.75 21.48 5.18
N GLU A 122 -17.71 21.35 6.12
CA GLU A 122 -18.77 22.35 6.26
C GLU A 122 -18.26 23.68 6.80
N ARG A 123 -17.09 23.73 7.43
CA ARG A 123 -16.47 24.96 7.92
C ARG A 123 -15.61 25.71 6.92
N VAL A 124 -15.39 25.18 5.72
CA VAL A 124 -14.57 25.84 4.68
C VAL A 124 -15.44 26.29 3.51
N LYS A 125 -14.89 27.17 2.64
CA LYS A 125 -15.58 27.65 1.42
C LYS A 125 -15.80 26.52 0.41
N PHE A 126 -14.88 25.56 0.37
CA PHE A 126 -14.94 24.44 -0.56
C PHE A 126 -15.99 23.40 -0.14
N LYS A 127 -16.89 23.03 -1.06
CA LYS A 127 -18.06 22.17 -0.77
C LYS A 127 -18.17 20.89 -1.60
N LYS A 128 -17.14 20.54 -2.38
CA LYS A 128 -17.17 19.27 -3.13
C LYS A 128 -16.87 18.11 -2.20
N ASP A 129 -17.58 17.01 -2.36
CA ASP A 129 -17.34 15.77 -1.64
C ASP A 129 -16.14 15.02 -2.26
N ILE A 130 -14.95 15.31 -1.73
CA ILE A 130 -13.67 14.79 -2.21
C ILE A 130 -13.67 13.26 -2.20
N LEU A 131 -14.12 12.65 -1.10
CA LEU A 131 -14.13 11.20 -0.93
C LEU A 131 -15.09 10.52 -1.91
N ALA A 132 -16.29 11.08 -2.10
CA ALA A 132 -17.25 10.51 -3.05
C ALA A 132 -16.78 10.66 -4.50
N GLU A 133 -16.21 11.81 -4.89
CA GLU A 133 -15.68 12.00 -6.25
C GLU A 133 -14.50 11.07 -6.55
N LEU A 134 -13.53 10.96 -5.64
CA LEU A 134 -12.39 10.05 -5.78
C LEU A 134 -12.84 8.58 -5.79
N GLY A 135 -13.72 8.18 -4.88
CA GLY A 135 -14.20 6.80 -4.79
C GLY A 135 -14.94 6.36 -6.04
N ARG A 136 -15.90 7.17 -6.52
CA ARG A 136 -16.65 6.88 -7.76
C ARG A 136 -15.71 6.76 -8.96
N GLU A 137 -14.78 7.69 -9.11
CA GLU A 137 -13.86 7.69 -10.24
C GLU A 137 -12.86 6.53 -10.17
N ALA A 138 -12.31 6.23 -8.99
CA ALA A 138 -11.43 5.08 -8.77
C ALA A 138 -12.12 3.77 -9.17
N HIS A 139 -13.35 3.54 -8.69
CA HIS A 139 -14.14 2.36 -9.02
C HIS A 139 -14.47 2.30 -10.52
N ARG A 140 -14.88 3.42 -11.12
CA ARG A 140 -15.15 3.52 -12.58
C ARG A 140 -13.94 3.11 -13.41
N ARG A 141 -12.74 3.33 -12.89
CA ARG A 141 -11.46 3.05 -13.56
C ARG A 141 -10.83 1.72 -13.14
N GLY A 142 -11.52 0.94 -12.31
CA GLY A 142 -11.08 -0.38 -11.88
C GLY A 142 -10.01 -0.38 -10.79
N LEU A 143 -9.75 0.77 -10.16
CA LEU A 143 -8.89 0.85 -8.98
C LEU A 143 -9.66 0.43 -7.73
N LEU A 144 -8.97 -0.12 -6.73
CA LEU A 144 -9.51 -0.18 -5.38
C LEU A 144 -9.46 1.22 -4.76
N PHE A 145 -10.49 1.58 -3.99
CA PHE A 145 -10.56 2.85 -3.28
C PHE A 145 -10.32 2.65 -1.79
N GLY A 146 -9.27 3.30 -1.28
CA GLY A 146 -8.88 3.30 0.12
C GLY A 146 -9.14 4.64 0.79
N ILE A 147 -9.56 4.58 2.06
CA ILE A 147 -9.67 5.74 2.94
C ILE A 147 -8.72 5.55 4.11
N TYR A 148 -7.81 6.49 4.27
CA TYR A 148 -7.02 6.64 5.48
C TYR A 148 -7.84 7.36 6.56
N TYR A 149 -7.74 6.89 7.80
CA TYR A 149 -8.38 7.49 8.96
C TYR A 149 -7.43 7.48 10.16
N SER A 150 -7.22 8.64 10.78
CA SER A 150 -6.48 8.73 12.02
C SER A 150 -7.36 8.51 13.25
N ILE A 151 -6.94 7.54 14.09
CA ILE A 151 -7.44 7.32 15.44
C ILE A 151 -7.05 8.48 16.34
N LEU A 152 -5.81 8.99 16.23
CA LEU A 152 -5.38 10.21 16.93
C LEU A 152 -6.13 11.40 16.34
N ASP A 153 -6.75 12.21 17.20
CA ASP A 153 -7.53 13.38 16.81
C ASP A 153 -7.38 14.47 17.87
N ILE A 154 -6.38 15.36 17.73
CA ILE A 154 -6.13 16.39 18.76
C ILE A 154 -7.31 17.36 18.93
N ASN A 155 -8.15 17.50 17.90
CA ASN A 155 -9.33 18.35 17.98
C ASN A 155 -10.39 17.73 18.89
N GLN A 156 -10.74 16.46 18.69
CA GLN A 156 -11.70 15.75 19.55
C GLN A 156 -11.17 15.59 20.99
N MET A 157 -9.85 15.46 21.15
CA MET A 157 -9.23 15.42 22.47
C MET A 157 -9.22 16.79 23.18
N GLY A 158 -9.45 17.89 22.45
CA GLY A 158 -9.36 19.25 22.99
C GLY A 158 -7.92 19.69 23.28
N TRP A 159 -6.95 19.11 22.57
CA TRP A 159 -5.53 19.37 22.77
C TRP A 159 -5.02 20.46 21.83
N ASP A 160 -4.08 21.27 22.30
CA ASP A 160 -3.42 22.33 21.51
C ASP A 160 -2.09 21.90 20.88
N LYS A 161 -1.64 20.67 21.17
CA LYS A 161 -0.37 20.10 20.71
C LYS A 161 -0.49 18.61 20.42
N MET A 162 0.47 18.07 19.68
CA MET A 162 0.63 16.63 19.52
C MET A 162 0.98 15.94 20.85
N PRO A 163 0.59 14.66 21.06
CA PRO A 163 0.76 13.95 22.33
C PRO A 163 2.21 13.88 22.83
N PHE A 164 3.20 13.97 21.94
CA PHE A 164 4.62 13.95 22.26
C PHE A 164 5.14 15.28 22.83
N GLU A 165 4.38 16.37 22.67
CA GLU A 165 4.68 17.72 23.17
C GLU A 165 3.94 18.04 24.48
N ILE A 166 3.21 17.05 25.04
CA ILE A 166 2.38 17.19 26.23
C ILE A 166 2.91 16.26 27.33
N SER A 167 3.31 16.84 28.47
CA SER A 167 3.81 16.07 29.63
C SER A 167 2.72 15.27 30.34
N THR A 168 1.47 15.73 30.29
CA THR A 168 0.31 15.04 30.86
C THR A 168 -0.88 15.23 29.92
N GLN A 169 -1.22 14.16 29.19
CA GLN A 169 -2.27 14.18 28.17
C GLN A 169 -3.65 14.36 28.82
N PRO A 170 -4.37 15.47 28.54
CA PRO A 170 -5.72 15.69 29.07
C PRO A 170 -6.68 14.57 28.64
N GLU A 171 -7.63 14.24 29.50
CA GLU A 171 -8.70 13.31 29.14
C GLU A 171 -9.57 13.92 28.04
N PRO A 172 -9.99 13.14 27.03
CA PRO A 172 -10.90 13.63 25.99
C PRO A 172 -12.21 14.15 26.59
N THR A 173 -12.82 15.09 25.88
CA THR A 173 -14.16 15.57 26.22
C THR A 173 -15.14 14.40 26.21
N GLY A 174 -15.83 14.16 27.33
CA GLY A 174 -16.75 13.03 27.50
C GLY A 174 -16.08 11.70 27.88
N GLY A 175 -14.76 11.69 28.10
CA GLY A 175 -14.00 10.53 28.53
C GLY A 175 -13.65 9.55 27.42
N LYS A 176 -12.80 8.56 27.73
CA LYS A 176 -12.30 7.56 26.76
C LYS A 176 -13.42 6.87 25.98
N ALA A 177 -14.51 6.49 26.66
CA ALA A 177 -15.62 5.76 26.03
C ALA A 177 -16.31 6.58 24.93
N ALA A 178 -16.54 7.87 25.15
CA ALA A 178 -17.12 8.76 24.15
C ALA A 178 -16.19 8.96 22.95
N PHE A 179 -14.87 9.06 23.19
CA PHE A 179 -13.87 9.15 22.14
C PHE A 179 -13.81 7.89 21.26
N VAL A 180 -13.80 6.71 21.86
CA VAL A 180 -13.85 5.44 21.12
C VAL A 180 -15.16 5.33 20.33
N GLN A 181 -16.31 5.69 20.92
CA GLN A 181 -17.58 5.67 20.20
C GLN A 181 -17.58 6.63 18.99
N TYR A 182 -17.04 7.84 19.14
CA TYR A 182 -16.87 8.80 18.04
C TYR A 182 -16.08 8.21 16.87
N ILE A 183 -15.03 7.45 17.15
CA ILE A 183 -14.25 6.74 16.11
C ILE A 183 -15.09 5.68 15.41
N HIS A 184 -15.81 4.84 16.16
CA HIS A 184 -16.69 3.81 15.58
C HIS A 184 -17.76 4.44 14.67
N ASP A 185 -18.35 5.53 15.13
CA ASP A 185 -19.38 6.28 14.43
C ASP A 185 -18.87 6.90 13.11
N GLN A 186 -17.70 7.55 13.13
CA GLN A 186 -17.08 8.10 11.92
C GLN A 186 -16.65 7.00 10.94
N VAL A 187 -16.07 5.90 11.43
CA VAL A 187 -15.69 4.78 10.55
C VAL A 187 -16.93 4.16 9.90
N LYS A 188 -18.01 3.96 10.65
CA LYS A 188 -19.29 3.50 10.10
C LYS A 188 -19.85 4.48 9.06
N GLU A 189 -19.75 5.78 9.30
CA GLU A 189 -20.14 6.82 8.33
C GLU A 189 -19.34 6.69 7.03
N LEU A 190 -18.01 6.55 7.12
CA LEU A 190 -17.14 6.39 5.95
C LEU A 190 -17.48 5.11 5.16
N LEU A 191 -17.69 3.99 5.85
CA LEU A 191 -18.06 2.71 5.25
C LEU A 191 -19.40 2.77 4.51
N THR A 192 -20.39 3.41 5.12
CA THR A 192 -21.75 3.46 4.58
C THR A 192 -21.93 4.48 3.47
N ARG A 193 -21.25 5.63 3.54
CA ARG A 193 -21.37 6.71 2.53
C ARG A 193 -20.47 6.49 1.33
N TYR A 194 -19.24 6.03 1.54
CA TYR A 194 -18.22 5.98 0.49
C TYR A 194 -17.86 4.55 0.04
N SER A 195 -18.29 3.53 0.79
CA SER A 195 -18.08 2.11 0.47
C SER A 195 -16.63 1.76 0.06
N PRO A 196 -15.60 2.17 0.82
CA PRO A 196 -14.21 1.93 0.45
C PRO A 196 -13.88 0.43 0.45
N ASP A 197 -12.97 0.05 -0.43
CA ASP A 197 -12.37 -1.28 -0.48
C ASP A 197 -11.31 -1.46 0.61
N ILE A 198 -10.67 -0.36 1.06
CA ILE A 198 -9.59 -0.38 2.05
C ILE A 198 -9.84 0.70 3.11
N MET A 199 -9.80 0.31 4.38
CA MET A 199 -9.62 1.23 5.51
C MET A 199 -8.16 1.15 5.97
N TRP A 200 -7.48 2.29 5.93
CA TRP A 200 -6.09 2.43 6.30
C TRP A 200 -6.01 3.24 7.60
N PHE A 201 -5.55 2.63 8.69
CA PHE A 201 -5.59 3.27 10.01
C PHE A 201 -4.24 3.72 10.52
N ASP A 202 -4.27 4.83 11.24
CA ASP A 202 -3.13 5.46 11.89
C ASP A 202 -3.53 6.00 13.26
N GLY A 203 -2.61 6.49 14.07
CA GLY A 203 -2.86 7.02 15.41
C GLY A 203 -3.18 5.99 16.50
N TYR A 204 -3.32 4.70 16.16
CA TYR A 204 -3.69 3.62 17.09
C TYR A 204 -2.60 3.30 18.13
N TRP A 205 -1.40 3.89 18.00
CA TRP A 205 -0.35 3.86 19.02
C TRP A 205 -0.63 4.77 20.22
N LEU A 206 -1.76 5.50 20.24
CA LEU A 206 -2.22 6.31 21.36
C LEU A 206 -2.70 5.42 22.53
N LYS A 207 -1.79 4.67 23.15
CA LYS A 207 -2.08 3.59 24.12
C LYS A 207 -2.93 4.03 25.33
N GLN A 208 -2.86 5.30 25.72
CA GLN A 208 -3.65 5.83 26.84
C GLN A 208 -5.16 5.82 26.53
N TYR A 209 -5.53 5.99 25.26
CA TYR A 209 -6.93 6.16 24.83
C TYR A 209 -7.37 5.11 23.81
N TRP A 210 -6.45 4.30 23.29
CA TRP A 210 -6.71 3.23 22.34
C TRP A 210 -6.03 1.93 22.80
N THR A 211 -6.83 0.95 23.19
CA THR A 211 -6.35 -0.39 23.59
C THR A 211 -6.43 -1.37 22.43
N ASN A 212 -5.71 -2.49 22.54
CA ASN A 212 -5.84 -3.58 21.57
C ASN A 212 -7.27 -4.16 21.51
N GLU A 213 -8.03 -4.07 22.60
CA GLU A 213 -9.43 -4.48 22.60
C GLU A 213 -10.30 -3.51 21.81
N ASP A 214 -10.10 -2.20 21.95
CA ASP A 214 -10.78 -1.18 21.14
C ASP A 214 -10.47 -1.41 19.64
N GLY A 215 -9.21 -1.70 19.31
CA GLY A 215 -8.78 -2.05 17.95
C GLY A 215 -9.48 -3.28 17.37
N ARG A 216 -9.61 -4.36 18.16
CA ARG A 216 -10.34 -5.56 17.75
C ARG A 216 -11.82 -5.27 17.57
N ASN A 217 -12.45 -4.57 18.51
CA ASN A 217 -13.87 -4.23 18.44
C ASN A 217 -14.20 -3.39 17.21
N LEU A 218 -13.37 -2.38 16.89
CA LEU A 218 -13.54 -1.61 15.67
C LEU A 218 -13.39 -2.48 14.41
N TYR A 219 -12.41 -3.37 14.38
CA TYR A 219 -12.26 -4.33 13.28
C TYR A 219 -13.52 -5.19 13.11
N GLU A 220 -14.11 -5.68 14.19
CA GLU A 220 -15.37 -6.44 14.12
C GLU A 220 -16.52 -5.60 13.55
N ASP A 221 -16.64 -4.34 13.95
CA ASP A 221 -17.69 -3.45 13.48
C ASP A 221 -17.53 -3.08 12.00
N ILE A 222 -16.29 -2.95 11.51
CA ILE A 222 -15.99 -2.83 10.08
C ILE A 222 -16.52 -4.07 9.35
N LYS A 223 -16.23 -5.28 9.84
CA LYS A 223 -16.68 -6.52 9.18
C LYS A 223 -18.18 -6.75 9.26
N LYS A 224 -18.84 -6.32 10.33
CA LYS A 224 -20.31 -6.33 10.44
C LYS A 224 -20.95 -5.35 9.46
N THR A 225 -20.37 -4.16 9.31
CA THR A 225 -20.92 -3.08 8.48
C THR A 225 -20.69 -3.33 6.99
N LYS A 226 -19.46 -3.69 6.61
CA LYS A 226 -19.07 -3.99 5.23
C LYS A 226 -18.00 -5.09 5.25
N PRO A 227 -18.41 -6.38 5.15
CA PRO A 227 -17.48 -7.52 5.21
C PRO A 227 -16.39 -7.47 4.14
N ASN A 228 -16.72 -6.89 2.97
CA ASN A 228 -15.82 -6.74 1.84
C ASN A 228 -15.09 -5.38 1.86
N THR A 229 -14.36 -5.12 2.94
CA THR A 229 -13.44 -3.99 3.11
C THR A 229 -12.19 -4.49 3.80
N LEU A 230 -11.01 -4.32 3.21
CA LEU A 230 -9.74 -4.60 3.86
C LEU A 230 -9.47 -3.57 4.95
N SER A 231 -8.90 -4.02 6.06
CA SER A 231 -8.46 -3.16 7.17
C SER A 231 -6.97 -3.35 7.38
N ARG A 232 -6.23 -2.24 7.40
CA ARG A 232 -4.91 -2.21 8.01
C ARG A 232 -5.03 -2.58 9.50
N GLY A 233 -3.96 -3.09 10.09
CA GLY A 233 -3.84 -3.34 11.53
C GLY A 233 -4.29 -2.15 12.39
N LEU A 234 -5.11 -2.45 13.40
CA LEU A 234 -5.74 -1.50 14.34
C LEU A 234 -5.23 -1.62 15.78
N SER A 235 -4.24 -2.48 16.00
CA SER A 235 -3.67 -2.76 17.32
C SER A 235 -2.15 -2.65 17.28
N SER A 236 -1.57 -1.93 18.23
CA SER A 236 -0.12 -1.87 18.44
C SER A 236 0.30 -2.99 19.39
N THR A 237 0.47 -4.19 18.84
CA THR A 237 1.20 -5.25 19.58
C THR A 237 2.69 -5.05 19.32
N ARG A 238 3.54 -5.19 20.34
CA ARG A 238 4.99 -5.08 20.21
C ARG A 238 5.69 -6.35 20.68
N ASN A 239 6.83 -6.67 20.08
CA ASN A 239 7.70 -7.74 20.57
C ASN A 239 8.60 -7.26 21.71
N ASP A 240 9.43 -8.17 22.25
CA ASP A 240 10.37 -7.88 23.34
C ASP A 240 11.45 -6.84 22.97
N LYS A 241 11.57 -6.47 21.69
CA LYS A 241 12.47 -5.42 21.17
C LYS A 241 11.74 -4.10 20.92
N ASP A 242 10.50 -3.97 21.38
CA ASP A 242 9.64 -2.79 21.19
C ASP A 242 9.31 -2.48 19.71
N GLU A 243 9.35 -3.51 18.85
CA GLU A 243 8.95 -3.41 17.44
C GLU A 243 7.49 -3.79 17.27
N ASP A 244 6.73 -3.06 16.46
CA ASP A 244 5.35 -3.41 16.14
C ASP A 244 5.28 -4.78 15.45
N ILE A 245 4.48 -5.68 16.01
CA ILE A 245 4.18 -6.99 15.43
C ILE A 245 2.71 -7.06 15.04
N PHE A 246 2.48 -7.64 13.86
CA PHE A 246 1.14 -8.05 13.47
C PHE A 246 0.78 -9.33 14.22
N VAL A 247 -0.39 -9.37 14.86
CA VAL A 247 -0.94 -10.61 15.40
C VAL A 247 -1.68 -11.32 14.26
N PRO A 248 -1.16 -12.43 13.71
CA PRO A 248 -1.69 -13.07 12.51
C PRO A 248 -2.99 -13.87 12.73
N ASP A 249 -3.61 -13.76 13.91
CA ASP A 249 -4.88 -14.44 14.22
C ASP A 249 -6.09 -13.80 13.53
N GLY A 250 -5.88 -12.68 12.82
CA GLY A 250 -6.92 -11.96 12.09
C GLY A 250 -7.90 -11.22 13.00
N SER A 251 -7.54 -10.97 14.26
CA SER A 251 -8.43 -10.31 15.22
C SER A 251 -8.47 -8.79 15.09
N ALA A 252 -7.43 -8.18 14.52
CA ALA A 252 -7.25 -6.72 14.53
C ALA A 252 -6.83 -6.13 13.17
N GLY A 253 -7.00 -6.84 12.06
CA GLY A 253 -6.64 -6.38 10.72
C GLY A 253 -6.46 -7.51 9.71
N ASP A 254 -6.38 -7.15 8.44
CA ASP A 254 -6.16 -8.07 7.32
C ASP A 254 -4.72 -8.03 6.79
N TYR A 255 -4.03 -6.90 6.99
CA TYR A 255 -2.63 -6.69 6.59
C TYR A 255 -1.96 -5.66 7.52
N LEU A 256 -0.63 -5.65 7.53
CA LEU A 256 0.18 -4.64 8.22
C LEU A 256 0.79 -3.66 7.21
N CYS A 257 0.98 -2.40 7.61
CA CYS A 257 1.85 -1.48 6.87
C CYS A 257 3.17 -1.27 7.60
N ILE A 258 4.29 -1.29 6.88
CA ILE A 258 5.62 -0.96 7.36
C ILE A 258 6.04 0.37 6.73
N GLU A 259 6.19 1.42 7.52
CA GLU A 259 6.50 2.74 6.99
C GLU A 259 8.00 2.90 6.65
N ALA A 260 8.27 3.40 5.45
CA ALA A 260 9.57 3.86 4.94
C ALA A 260 10.73 2.87 5.11
N LYS A 261 10.42 1.59 5.29
CA LYS A 261 11.35 0.49 5.45
C LYS A 261 10.90 -0.68 4.58
N THR A 262 11.87 -1.45 4.15
CA THR A 262 11.66 -2.69 3.40
C THR A 262 11.71 -3.88 4.36
N SER A 263 11.03 -4.98 4.02
CA SER A 263 11.05 -6.20 4.83
C SER A 263 11.50 -7.42 4.02
N GLU A 264 12.01 -8.44 4.72
CA GLU A 264 12.37 -9.75 4.13
C GLU A 264 11.15 -10.62 3.77
N GLY A 265 9.95 -10.06 3.81
CA GLY A 265 8.71 -10.77 3.49
C GLY A 265 8.15 -11.50 4.71
N PRO A 266 7.37 -10.83 5.58
CA PRO A 266 6.66 -11.49 6.66
C PRO A 266 5.68 -12.55 6.13
N SER A 267 5.26 -13.47 7.01
CA SER A 267 4.34 -14.56 6.68
C SER A 267 2.86 -14.14 6.55
N TYR A 268 2.59 -12.84 6.59
CA TYR A 268 1.25 -12.22 6.51
C TYR A 268 1.22 -11.18 5.38
N PRO A 269 0.03 -10.83 4.83
CA PRO A 269 -0.09 -9.76 3.85
C PRO A 269 0.38 -8.45 4.46
N TRP A 270 1.10 -7.69 3.66
CA TRP A 270 1.69 -6.45 4.12
C TRP A 270 1.91 -5.49 2.97
N GLU A 271 2.09 -4.23 3.35
CA GLU A 271 2.38 -3.11 2.47
C GLU A 271 3.52 -2.31 3.08
N ALA A 272 4.40 -1.75 2.26
CA ALA A 272 5.24 -0.64 2.68
C ALA A 272 4.69 0.67 2.13
N CYS A 273 4.71 1.73 2.93
CA CYS A 273 4.35 3.06 2.48
C CYS A 273 5.56 4.00 2.55
N THR A 274 5.68 4.92 1.59
CA THR A 274 6.65 6.01 1.64
C THR A 274 6.19 7.17 0.77
N SER A 275 6.92 8.28 0.79
CA SER A 275 6.67 9.44 -0.06
C SER A 275 7.77 9.65 -1.09
N VAL A 276 7.38 10.14 -2.26
CA VAL A 276 8.31 10.66 -3.26
C VAL A 276 9.23 11.73 -2.64
N SER A 277 8.74 12.48 -1.66
CA SER A 277 9.45 13.54 -0.92
C SER A 277 9.78 13.16 0.54
N TYR A 278 9.88 11.88 0.86
CA TYR A 278 10.10 11.41 2.23
C TYR A 278 11.35 12.07 2.86
N PRO A 279 11.28 12.56 4.13
CA PRO A 279 10.27 12.23 5.15
C PRO A 279 8.95 12.99 5.07
N VAL A 280 8.76 13.89 4.10
CA VAL A 280 7.56 14.71 3.99
C VAL A 280 6.50 14.05 3.12
N TYR A 281 5.28 13.87 3.66
CA TYR A 281 4.12 13.31 2.94
C TYR A 281 3.22 14.39 2.35
N ALA A 282 2.98 15.50 3.06
CA ALA A 282 2.29 16.66 2.51
C ALA A 282 3.15 17.35 1.42
N TYR A 283 2.54 18.23 0.62
CA TYR A 283 3.31 18.95 -0.40
C TYR A 283 4.14 20.09 0.19
N ASP A 284 5.45 19.89 0.34
CA ASP A 284 6.39 20.99 0.59
C ASP A 284 7.29 21.16 -0.65
N PRO A 285 7.27 22.32 -1.34
CA PRO A 285 8.13 22.57 -2.50
C PRO A 285 9.63 22.56 -2.17
N SER A 286 10.00 22.72 -0.89
CA SER A 286 11.38 22.64 -0.42
C SER A 286 11.82 21.23 -0.01
N ALA A 287 10.89 20.28 0.09
CA ALA A 287 11.21 18.91 0.49
C ALA A 287 12.08 18.22 -0.57
N PRO A 288 13.13 17.49 -0.15
CA PRO A 288 13.96 16.74 -1.08
C PRO A 288 13.19 15.57 -1.69
N LEU A 289 13.45 15.28 -2.96
CA LEU A 289 12.87 14.11 -3.62
C LEU A 289 13.79 12.89 -3.47
N LYS A 290 13.23 11.76 -3.03
CA LYS A 290 13.92 10.46 -3.08
C LYS A 290 14.29 10.11 -4.50
N SER A 291 15.51 9.65 -4.73
CA SER A 291 15.98 9.33 -6.07
C SER A 291 15.12 8.25 -6.74
N LYS A 292 15.03 8.28 -8.07
CA LYS A 292 14.43 7.20 -8.90
C LYS A 292 14.97 5.83 -8.48
N LYS A 293 16.29 5.75 -8.23
CA LYS A 293 16.98 4.52 -7.80
C LYS A 293 16.47 3.96 -6.49
N ASP A 294 16.36 4.82 -5.49
CA ASP A 294 15.93 4.39 -4.15
C ASP A 294 14.49 3.92 -4.18
N LEU A 295 13.61 4.65 -4.86
CA LEU A 295 12.19 4.29 -4.96
C LEU A 295 11.98 2.97 -5.72
N ILE A 296 12.66 2.76 -6.86
CA ILE A 296 12.59 1.49 -7.60
C ILE A 296 13.16 0.34 -6.74
N THR A 297 14.26 0.58 -6.02
CA THR A 297 14.88 -0.44 -5.14
C THR A 297 13.97 -0.82 -3.97
N MET A 298 13.28 0.16 -3.37
CA MET A 298 12.29 -0.11 -2.33
C MET A 298 11.14 -0.93 -2.91
N PHE A 299 10.54 -0.49 -4.02
CA PHE A 299 9.45 -1.18 -4.68
C PHE A 299 9.79 -2.65 -5.02
N ASP A 300 10.98 -2.87 -5.60
CA ASP A 300 11.49 -4.20 -5.93
C ASP A 300 11.64 -5.12 -4.69
N LYS A 301 12.21 -4.59 -3.60
CA LYS A 301 12.30 -5.32 -2.34
C LYS A 301 10.93 -5.76 -1.84
N GLU A 302 9.93 -4.88 -1.92
CA GLU A 302 8.60 -5.20 -1.40
C GLU A 302 7.93 -6.31 -2.20
N ILE A 303 7.94 -6.22 -3.54
CA ILE A 303 7.30 -7.26 -4.37
C ILE A 303 8.03 -8.61 -4.24
N CYS A 304 9.35 -8.60 -4.09
CA CYS A 304 10.14 -9.82 -3.83
C CYS A 304 9.85 -10.41 -2.45
N GLY A 305 9.57 -9.57 -1.46
CA GLY A 305 9.07 -9.94 -0.13
C GLY A 305 7.56 -10.26 -0.09
N ASN A 306 6.91 -10.43 -1.25
CA ASN A 306 5.47 -10.70 -1.36
C ASN A 306 4.56 -9.60 -0.77
N GLY A 307 5.05 -8.36 -0.70
CA GLY A 307 4.32 -7.20 -0.23
C GLY A 307 3.77 -6.32 -1.35
N ASN A 308 3.06 -5.28 -0.92
CA ASN A 308 2.63 -4.15 -1.72
C ASN A 308 3.43 -2.90 -1.39
N PHE A 309 3.35 -1.88 -2.25
CA PHE A 309 4.00 -0.59 -2.08
C PHE A 309 3.01 0.55 -2.35
N LEU A 310 2.85 1.40 -1.36
CA LEU A 310 1.99 2.56 -1.38
C LEU A 310 2.85 3.83 -1.45
N LEU A 311 2.99 4.38 -2.66
CA LEU A 311 3.83 5.54 -2.91
C LEU A 311 2.98 6.82 -2.81
N ASN A 312 3.39 7.75 -1.96
CA ASN A 312 2.66 8.96 -1.67
C ASN A 312 3.00 10.12 -2.62
N ILE A 313 1.97 10.89 -2.96
CA ILE A 313 2.04 12.27 -3.45
C ILE A 313 1.17 13.15 -2.55
N GLY A 314 1.72 14.27 -2.09
CA GLY A 314 0.91 15.34 -1.51
C GLY A 314 0.40 16.27 -2.62
N PRO A 315 -0.92 16.44 -2.81
CA PRO A 315 -1.45 17.51 -3.65
C PRO A 315 -1.12 18.88 -3.07
N ASP A 316 -1.04 19.90 -3.94
CA ASP A 316 -0.91 21.29 -3.50
C ASP A 316 -2.20 21.75 -2.81
N ARG A 317 -2.13 22.83 -2.04
CA ARG A 317 -3.24 23.41 -1.31
C ARG A 317 -4.45 23.74 -2.20
N ASP A 318 -4.22 24.08 -3.46
CA ASP A 318 -5.27 24.39 -4.44
C ASP A 318 -5.93 23.15 -5.08
N GLY A 319 -5.42 21.95 -4.82
CA GLY A 319 -5.92 20.67 -5.34
C GLY A 319 -5.21 20.13 -6.58
N THR A 320 -4.19 20.82 -7.08
CA THR A 320 -3.37 20.30 -8.18
C THR A 320 -2.34 19.27 -7.71
N LEU A 321 -1.92 18.39 -8.61
CA LEU A 321 -0.79 17.50 -8.36
C LEU A 321 0.52 18.22 -8.73
N PRO A 322 1.45 18.42 -7.79
CA PRO A 322 2.71 19.12 -8.07
C PRO A 322 3.56 18.37 -9.10
N LYS A 323 4.01 19.08 -10.13
CA LYS A 323 4.75 18.48 -11.26
C LYS A 323 5.98 17.68 -10.80
N ALA A 324 6.78 18.24 -9.89
CA ALA A 324 7.99 17.59 -9.39
C ALA A 324 7.73 16.23 -8.74
N LEU A 325 6.63 16.10 -7.98
CA LEU A 325 6.22 14.83 -7.37
C LEU A 325 5.72 13.86 -8.44
N THR A 326 4.88 14.34 -9.37
CA THR A 326 4.34 13.48 -10.44
C THR A 326 5.41 13.00 -11.41
N ASP A 327 6.40 13.83 -11.76
CA ASP A 327 7.50 13.45 -12.65
C ASP A 327 8.33 12.32 -12.02
N ARG A 328 8.76 12.48 -10.75
CA ARG A 328 9.52 11.45 -10.03
C ARG A 328 8.71 10.17 -9.83
N PHE A 329 7.40 10.25 -9.59
CA PHE A 329 6.56 9.07 -9.53
C PHE A 329 6.51 8.36 -10.90
N LEU A 330 6.33 9.10 -12.00
CA LEU A 330 6.30 8.52 -13.35
C LEU A 330 7.64 7.89 -13.75
N GLU A 331 8.77 8.44 -13.30
CA GLU A 331 10.08 7.81 -13.49
C GLU A 331 10.14 6.40 -12.86
N VAL A 332 9.48 6.19 -11.72
CA VAL A 332 9.32 4.85 -11.10
C VAL A 332 8.33 4.02 -11.92
N SER A 333 7.19 4.61 -12.29
CA SER A 333 6.16 3.94 -13.11
C SER A 333 6.69 3.42 -14.44
N ASP A 334 7.62 4.12 -15.09
CA ASP A 334 8.21 3.68 -16.36
C ASP A 334 8.92 2.34 -16.22
N TRP A 335 9.64 2.12 -15.11
CA TRP A 335 10.26 0.82 -14.82
C TRP A 335 9.19 -0.23 -14.50
N VAL A 336 8.18 0.14 -13.71
CA VAL A 336 7.07 -0.76 -13.34
C VAL A 336 6.31 -1.25 -14.59
N LEU A 337 5.98 -0.36 -15.52
CA LEU A 337 5.20 -0.68 -16.71
C LEU A 337 5.99 -1.52 -17.72
N LYS A 338 7.31 -1.29 -17.83
CA LYS A 338 8.21 -2.15 -18.64
C LYS A 338 8.28 -3.58 -18.10
N ASN A 339 8.23 -3.76 -16.77
CA ASN A 339 8.37 -5.05 -16.10
C ASN A 339 7.03 -5.61 -15.57
N LYS A 340 5.90 -5.12 -16.05
CA LYS A 340 4.56 -5.35 -15.46
C LYS A 340 4.18 -6.82 -15.25
N GLN A 341 4.67 -7.74 -16.08
CA GLN A 341 4.43 -9.18 -15.98
C GLN A 341 5.18 -9.85 -14.81
N ALA A 342 6.30 -9.27 -14.38
CA ALA A 342 7.07 -9.69 -13.21
C ALA A 342 6.55 -9.03 -11.91
N ILE A 343 5.62 -8.09 -12.02
CA ILE A 343 5.12 -7.29 -10.90
C ILE A 343 3.67 -7.67 -10.59
N TYR A 344 2.74 -7.42 -11.50
CA TYR A 344 1.33 -7.59 -11.19
C TYR A 344 0.90 -9.05 -11.23
N ASN A 345 0.05 -9.43 -10.29
CA ASN A 345 -0.44 -10.81 -10.11
C ASN A 345 0.69 -11.83 -9.90
N THR A 346 1.82 -11.40 -9.33
CA THR A 346 2.91 -12.28 -8.92
C THR A 346 2.89 -12.48 -7.40
N SER A 347 3.51 -13.55 -6.96
CA SER A 347 3.86 -13.76 -5.55
C SER A 347 5.38 -13.59 -5.39
N GLY A 348 5.82 -13.15 -4.21
CA GLY A 348 7.26 -13.09 -3.89
C GLY A 348 7.91 -14.47 -3.82
N GLY A 349 9.19 -14.56 -4.21
CA GLY A 349 9.97 -15.79 -4.28
C GLY A 349 10.04 -16.42 -5.68
N PRO A 350 10.56 -17.66 -5.81
CA PRO A 350 10.94 -18.55 -4.71
C PRO A 350 12.31 -18.27 -4.09
N PHE A 351 13.17 -17.48 -4.73
CA PHE A 351 14.48 -17.16 -4.19
C PHE A 351 14.36 -16.09 -3.12
N LYS A 352 14.98 -16.36 -1.96
CA LYS A 352 15.08 -15.38 -0.89
C LYS A 352 15.89 -14.19 -1.41
N GLN A 353 15.39 -13.00 -1.14
CA GLN A 353 16.07 -11.78 -1.52
C GLN A 353 17.41 -11.63 -0.80
N GLY A 354 18.39 -11.01 -1.47
CA GLY A 354 19.72 -10.71 -0.97
C GLY A 354 20.29 -9.45 -1.63
N THR A 355 21.60 -9.25 -1.53
CA THR A 355 22.31 -8.13 -2.18
C THR A 355 22.21 -8.20 -3.71
N TRP A 356 22.28 -9.41 -4.27
CA TRP A 356 22.13 -9.68 -5.70
C TRP A 356 20.79 -9.18 -6.26
N GLY A 357 19.72 -9.25 -5.45
CA GLY A 357 18.37 -9.13 -5.96
C GLY A 357 17.33 -9.93 -5.20
N GLY A 358 16.25 -10.27 -5.89
CA GLY A 358 15.16 -11.10 -5.38
C GLY A 358 14.39 -11.76 -6.51
N SER A 359 13.27 -12.39 -6.19
CA SER A 359 12.44 -13.01 -7.21
C SER A 359 10.95 -12.88 -6.95
N THR A 360 10.20 -13.03 -8.03
CA THR A 360 8.75 -13.19 -8.00
C THR A 360 8.35 -14.34 -8.92
N TYR A 361 7.16 -14.89 -8.78
CA TYR A 361 6.69 -15.96 -9.67
C TYR A 361 5.20 -15.84 -9.98
N LYS A 362 4.81 -16.41 -11.13
CA LYS A 362 3.43 -16.53 -11.58
C LYS A 362 3.29 -17.65 -12.59
N GLY A 363 2.37 -18.58 -12.35
CA GLY A 363 2.15 -19.72 -13.24
C GLY A 363 3.46 -20.50 -13.43
N ASN A 364 3.87 -20.74 -14.67
CA ASN A 364 5.14 -21.39 -15.01
C ASN A 364 6.31 -20.43 -15.20
N HIS A 365 6.25 -19.21 -14.66
CA HIS A 365 7.33 -18.23 -14.76
C HIS A 365 7.91 -17.88 -13.39
N ILE A 366 9.24 -17.84 -13.32
CA ILE A 366 10.00 -17.21 -12.23
C ILE A 366 10.70 -15.99 -12.82
N TYR A 367 10.59 -14.86 -12.14
CA TYR A 367 11.26 -13.62 -12.50
C TYR A 367 12.36 -13.31 -11.50
N LEU A 368 13.60 -13.21 -11.97
CA LEU A 368 14.75 -12.81 -11.18
C LEU A 368 14.96 -11.31 -11.33
N HIS A 369 14.84 -10.57 -10.24
CA HIS A 369 15.06 -9.13 -10.20
C HIS A 369 16.50 -8.86 -9.73
N LEU A 370 17.35 -8.35 -10.60
CA LEU A 370 18.79 -8.19 -10.40
C LEU A 370 19.13 -6.77 -9.96
N ARG A 371 19.38 -6.58 -8.67
CA ARG A 371 19.78 -5.30 -8.06
C ARG A 371 21.27 -5.02 -8.20
N GLN A 372 22.07 -6.08 -8.27
CA GLN A 372 23.49 -6.03 -8.60
C GLN A 372 23.69 -6.97 -9.79
N PRO A 373 23.46 -6.50 -11.03
CA PRO A 373 23.57 -7.34 -12.21
C PRO A 373 25.04 -7.65 -12.46
N ASP A 374 25.49 -8.82 -12.02
CA ASP A 374 26.69 -9.45 -12.56
C ASP A 374 26.47 -9.81 -14.04
N GLN A 375 27.54 -10.04 -14.79
CA GLN A 375 27.43 -10.40 -16.21
C GLN A 375 26.74 -11.75 -16.41
N GLU A 376 26.80 -12.63 -15.41
CA GLU A 376 26.23 -13.97 -15.44
C GLU A 376 25.58 -14.30 -14.09
N ILE A 377 24.44 -14.99 -14.13
CA ILE A 377 23.73 -15.49 -12.96
C ILE A 377 23.82 -17.02 -12.95
N THR A 378 24.32 -17.58 -11.85
CA THR A 378 24.29 -19.03 -11.62
C THR A 378 23.03 -19.41 -10.86
N LEU A 379 22.26 -20.32 -11.44
CA LEU A 379 21.02 -20.83 -10.87
C LEU A 379 21.19 -22.31 -10.56
N ASN A 380 21.02 -22.70 -9.30
CA ASN A 380 20.98 -24.12 -8.94
C ASN A 380 19.83 -24.84 -9.63
N GLU A 381 19.97 -26.16 -9.77
CA GLU A 381 18.88 -27.01 -10.24
C GLU A 381 17.61 -26.80 -9.42
N LEU A 382 16.53 -26.44 -10.12
CA LEU A 382 15.19 -26.37 -9.56
C LEU A 382 14.60 -27.78 -9.53
N LYS A 383 14.74 -28.48 -8.39
CA LYS A 383 14.26 -29.87 -8.24
C LYS A 383 12.83 -30.04 -8.78
N GLY A 384 12.68 -30.91 -9.77
CA GLY A 384 11.39 -31.24 -10.38
C GLY A 384 10.90 -30.27 -11.45
N TYR A 385 11.70 -29.28 -11.85
CA TYR A 385 11.40 -28.32 -12.92
C TYR A 385 12.54 -28.23 -13.94
N THR A 386 12.17 -28.00 -15.19
CA THR A 386 13.14 -27.70 -16.26
C THR A 386 12.98 -26.25 -16.69
N VAL A 387 14.09 -25.49 -16.75
CA VAL A 387 14.10 -24.14 -17.30
C VAL A 387 14.18 -24.24 -18.82
N LEU A 388 13.11 -23.85 -19.51
CA LEU A 388 12.98 -23.95 -20.95
C LEU A 388 13.62 -22.76 -21.68
N SER A 389 13.52 -21.56 -21.10
CA SER A 389 14.10 -20.35 -21.69
C SER A 389 14.31 -19.27 -20.64
N ALA A 390 15.25 -18.36 -20.91
CA ALA A 390 15.45 -17.12 -20.18
C ALA A 390 15.25 -15.93 -21.14
N LYS A 391 14.54 -14.90 -20.70
CA LYS A 391 14.33 -13.66 -21.47
C LYS A 391 14.50 -12.43 -20.60
N ASP A 392 14.90 -11.31 -21.18
CA ASP A 392 14.73 -10.01 -20.55
C ASP A 392 13.23 -9.71 -20.48
N ALA A 393 12.71 -9.46 -19.28
CA ALA A 393 11.31 -9.18 -19.07
C ALA A 393 10.90 -7.87 -19.76
N ALA A 394 11.74 -6.84 -19.74
CA ALA A 394 11.39 -5.52 -20.28
C ALA A 394 11.29 -5.53 -21.81
N THR A 395 12.17 -6.27 -22.49
CA THR A 395 12.30 -6.26 -23.96
C THR A 395 11.75 -7.52 -24.64
N GLY A 396 11.68 -8.63 -23.91
CA GLY A 396 11.35 -9.95 -24.46
C GLY A 396 12.50 -10.62 -25.21
N GLU A 397 13.70 -10.02 -25.22
CA GLU A 397 14.90 -10.56 -25.86
C GLU A 397 15.32 -11.88 -25.18
N SER A 398 15.67 -12.88 -26.00
CA SER A 398 16.16 -14.17 -25.50
C SER A 398 17.56 -14.01 -24.92
N LEU A 399 17.73 -14.47 -23.67
CA LEU A 399 19.01 -14.51 -23.00
C LEU A 399 19.67 -15.88 -23.18
N LYS A 400 21.01 -15.89 -23.22
CA LYS A 400 21.76 -17.14 -23.30
C LYS A 400 21.57 -17.94 -22.02
N LEU A 401 21.02 -19.15 -22.16
CA LEU A 401 20.82 -20.13 -21.09
C LEU A 401 21.69 -21.35 -21.36
N THR A 402 22.60 -21.66 -20.46
CA THR A 402 23.50 -22.82 -20.57
C THR A 402 23.25 -23.76 -19.40
N ARG A 403 22.86 -25.02 -19.67
CA ARG A 403 22.74 -26.03 -18.62
C ARG A 403 24.13 -26.44 -18.13
N THR A 404 24.31 -26.52 -16.83
CA THR A 404 25.55 -26.97 -16.18
C THR A 404 25.32 -28.29 -15.43
N ALA A 405 26.37 -28.85 -14.81
CA ALA A 405 26.24 -30.06 -14.01
C ALA A 405 25.37 -29.87 -12.74
N THR A 406 25.25 -28.63 -12.24
CA THR A 406 24.57 -28.29 -10.99
C THR A 406 23.35 -27.40 -11.17
N GLY A 407 23.02 -27.02 -12.41
CA GLY A 407 21.87 -26.16 -12.72
C GLY A 407 22.01 -25.43 -14.05
N TYR A 408 22.00 -24.10 -14.02
CA TYR A 408 21.99 -23.24 -15.20
C TYR A 408 22.89 -22.01 -15.01
N LEU A 409 23.53 -21.59 -16.09
CA LEU A 409 24.21 -20.31 -16.22
C LEU A 409 23.39 -19.44 -17.18
N ILE A 410 23.04 -18.23 -16.74
CA ILE A 410 22.21 -17.30 -17.49
C ILE A 410 23.00 -16.02 -17.71
N GLN A 411 23.12 -15.57 -18.95
CA GLN A 411 23.71 -14.26 -19.23
C GLN A 411 22.73 -13.15 -18.84
N ALA A 412 23.15 -12.24 -17.97
CA ALA A 412 22.31 -11.12 -17.57
C ALA A 412 22.14 -10.13 -18.73
N PRO A 413 20.96 -9.49 -18.88
CA PRO A 413 20.78 -8.45 -19.88
C PRO A 413 21.73 -7.28 -19.59
N ARG A 414 22.23 -6.62 -20.64
CA ARG A 414 23.04 -5.41 -20.47
C ARG A 414 22.17 -4.32 -19.90
N VAL A 415 22.57 -3.83 -18.75
CA VAL A 415 21.92 -2.74 -18.06
C VAL A 415 22.59 -1.45 -18.54
N GLY A 416 21.86 -0.63 -19.31
CA GLY A 416 22.32 0.72 -19.64
C GLY A 416 22.35 1.62 -18.41
N ASP A 417 22.94 2.81 -18.53
CA ASP A 417 23.19 3.73 -17.39
C ASP A 417 21.92 4.10 -16.58
N ASP A 418 20.73 3.94 -17.19
CA ASP A 418 19.43 4.25 -16.59
C ASP A 418 18.61 3.04 -16.09
N ASN A 419 19.01 1.80 -16.37
CA ASN A 419 18.30 0.62 -15.88
C ASN A 419 18.82 0.27 -14.48
N ILE A 420 17.96 0.39 -13.48
CA ILE A 420 18.42 0.28 -12.09
C ILE A 420 18.38 -1.17 -11.60
N ILE A 421 17.41 -1.94 -12.09
CA ILE A 421 17.18 -3.35 -11.76
C ILE A 421 16.75 -4.05 -13.05
N ALA A 422 17.54 -5.03 -13.50
CA ALA A 422 17.17 -5.87 -14.64
C ALA A 422 16.28 -7.03 -14.19
N VAL A 423 15.37 -7.48 -15.05
CA VAL A 423 14.46 -8.58 -14.71
C VAL A 423 14.58 -9.70 -15.74
N ILE A 424 14.98 -10.89 -15.29
CA ILE A 424 15.04 -12.09 -16.13
C ILE A 424 13.78 -12.91 -15.93
N ALA A 425 13.03 -13.15 -17.00
CA ALA A 425 11.91 -14.08 -17.02
C ALA A 425 12.38 -15.50 -17.39
N LEU A 426 12.31 -16.42 -16.43
CA LEU A 426 12.55 -17.85 -16.63
C LEU A 426 11.22 -18.55 -16.89
N GLN A 427 11.12 -19.23 -18.02
CA GLN A 427 9.98 -20.09 -18.32
C GLN A 427 10.29 -21.53 -17.89
N LEU A 428 9.39 -22.11 -17.10
CA LEU A 428 9.43 -23.50 -16.66
C LEU A 428 8.53 -24.38 -17.54
N ASP A 429 8.79 -25.69 -17.50
CA ASP A 429 8.01 -26.74 -18.16
C ASP A 429 6.58 -26.88 -17.62
N LYS A 430 6.33 -26.45 -16.39
CA LYS A 430 5.01 -26.50 -15.74
C LYS A 430 4.86 -25.40 -14.70
N PRO A 431 3.63 -25.12 -14.20
CA PRO A 431 3.41 -24.13 -13.15
C PRO A 431 4.26 -24.39 -11.91
N PHE A 432 4.90 -23.33 -11.40
CA PHE A 432 5.70 -23.39 -10.19
C PHE A 432 4.79 -23.45 -8.96
N VAL A 433 5.08 -24.40 -8.07
CA VAL A 433 4.44 -24.53 -6.76
C VAL A 433 5.47 -24.17 -5.69
N PHE A 434 5.18 -23.12 -4.92
CA PHE A 434 6.07 -22.68 -3.86
C PHE A 434 6.07 -23.69 -2.71
N SER A 435 7.22 -24.32 -2.47
CA SER A 435 7.43 -25.29 -1.38
C SER A 435 8.37 -24.78 -0.28
N GLY A 436 8.82 -23.53 -0.38
CA GLY A 436 9.80 -22.93 0.52
C GLY A 436 10.74 -21.96 -0.21
N TRP A 437 11.46 -21.16 0.56
CA TRP A 437 12.47 -20.25 0.04
C TRP A 437 13.69 -21.01 -0.45
N LEU A 438 14.18 -20.64 -1.63
CA LEU A 438 15.40 -21.15 -2.24
C LEU A 438 16.53 -20.13 -2.06
N SER A 439 17.77 -20.60 -1.98
CA SER A 439 18.95 -19.74 -2.05
C SER A 439 19.37 -19.57 -3.51
N LEU A 440 19.70 -18.33 -3.90
CA LEU A 440 20.52 -18.10 -5.08
C LEU A 440 21.98 -18.34 -4.67
N ASN A 441 22.74 -19.09 -5.46
CA ASN A 441 24.13 -19.40 -5.16
C ASN A 441 25.07 -18.24 -5.47
#